data_AF-A0A7X5IC41-F1
#
_entry.id   AF-A0A7X5IC41-F1
#
_cell.length_a   1.000
_cell.length_b   1.000
_cell.length_c   1.000
_cell.angle_alpha   90.00
_cell.angle_beta   90.00
_cell.angle_gamma   90.00
#
_symmetry.space_group_name_H-M   'P 1'
#
loop_
_entity.id
_entity.type
_entity.pdbx_description
1 polymer ?
#
loop_
_entity_poly.entity_id
_entity_poly.type
_entity_poly.pdbx_seq_one_letter_code
_entity_poly.pdbx_strand_id
1 'polypeptide(L)'
;MDFEEKTYGEIREIYGDHILQADMDDIAGRETRSFVWAKPGEWAFCVVPVYRGDGKQYLGKEETFYFENDGWMQNFFDGTK
;
A
#
# COMPACT_ATOMS: atom_id res chain seq x y z
N MET A 1 13.23 -6.73 -3.45
CA MET A 1 11.91 -6.41 -2.90
C MET A 1 11.22 -7.73 -2.69
N ASP A 2 10.93 -8.07 -1.45
CA ASP A 2 10.35 -9.37 -1.12
C ASP A 2 8.85 -9.34 -1.45
N PHE A 3 8.49 -10.15 -2.44
CA PHE A 3 7.13 -10.35 -2.92
C PHE A 3 6.77 -11.82 -2.69
N GLU A 4 5.66 -12.07 -2.03
CA GLU A 4 5.13 -13.41 -1.79
C GLU A 4 3.98 -13.69 -2.75
N GLU A 5 4.00 -14.86 -3.40
CA GLU A 5 2.85 -15.31 -4.18
C GLU A 5 1.66 -15.52 -3.24
N LYS A 6 0.53 -14.87 -3.54
CA LYS A 6 -0.72 -15.02 -2.80
C LYS A 6 -1.89 -15.06 -3.77
N THR A 7 -2.91 -15.83 -3.43
CA THR A 7 -4.20 -15.83 -4.12
C THR A 7 -5.01 -14.60 -3.72
N TYR A 8 -5.98 -14.22 -4.56
CA TYR A 8 -6.93 -13.17 -4.19
C TYR A 8 -7.67 -13.48 -2.88
N GLY A 9 -8.00 -14.75 -2.63
CA GLY A 9 -8.66 -15.18 -1.39
C GLY A 9 -7.86 -14.80 -0.15
N GLU A 10 -6.57 -15.14 -0.14
CA GLU A 10 -5.66 -14.80 0.96
C GLU A 10 -5.49 -13.29 1.13
N ILE A 11 -5.37 -12.55 0.02
CA ILE A 11 -5.26 -11.08 0.05
C ILE A 11 -6.53 -10.46 0.64
N ARG A 12 -7.71 -10.97 0.27
CA ARG A 12 -9.00 -10.50 0.80
C ARG A 12 -9.16 -10.84 2.28
N GLU A 13 -8.66 -11.99 2.74
CA GLU A 13 -8.67 -12.33 4.17
C GLU A 13 -7.84 -11.34 5.01
N ILE A 14 -6.76 -10.80 4.44
CA ILE A 14 -5.86 -9.86 5.12
C ILE A 14 -6.39 -8.42 5.03
N TYR A 15 -6.84 -7.99 3.84
CA TYR A 15 -7.13 -6.57 3.55
C TYR A 15 -8.61 -6.25 3.34
N GLY A 16 -9.49 -7.26 3.34
CA GLY A 16 -10.92 -7.08 3.15
C GLY A 16 -11.25 -6.33 1.86
N ASP A 17 -12.06 -5.28 1.99
CA ASP A 17 -12.53 -4.48 0.85
C ASP A 17 -11.56 -3.36 0.44
N HIS A 18 -10.36 -3.27 1.05
CA HIS A 18 -9.34 -2.31 0.65
C HIS A 18 -8.62 -2.69 -0.66
N ILE A 19 -8.64 -3.98 -1.02
CA ILE A 19 -8.06 -4.49 -2.27
C ILE A 19 -9.10 -5.38 -2.95
N LEU A 20 -9.82 -4.81 -3.91
CA LEU A 20 -10.87 -5.53 -4.64
C LEU A 20 -10.29 -6.36 -5.79
N GLN A 21 -10.93 -7.50 -6.09
CA GLN A 21 -10.51 -8.35 -7.20
C GLN A 21 -10.49 -7.58 -8.52
N ALA A 22 -11.51 -6.75 -8.75
CA ALA A 22 -11.63 -5.93 -9.96
C ALA A 22 -10.45 -4.98 -10.15
N ASP A 23 -9.96 -4.36 -9.07
CA ASP A 23 -8.83 -3.43 -9.12
C ASP A 23 -7.51 -4.14 -9.40
N MET A 24 -7.37 -5.37 -8.87
CA MET A 24 -6.22 -6.24 -9.16
C MET A 24 -6.27 -6.79 -10.59
N ASP A 25 -7.47 -7.09 -11.09
CA ASP A 25 -7.67 -7.58 -12.45
C ASP A 25 -7.41 -6.51 -13.52
N ASP A 26 -7.42 -5.23 -13.15
CA ASP A 26 -7.03 -4.11 -13.99
C ASP A 26 -5.51 -3.86 -14.04
N ILE A 27 -4.72 -4.49 -13.14
CA ILE A 27 -3.26 -4.38 -13.17
C ILE A 27 -2.75 -5.06 -14.45
N ALA A 28 -2.07 -4.29 -15.29
CA ALA A 28 -1.44 -4.80 -16.50
C ALA A 28 -0.37 -5.84 -16.16
N GLY A 29 -0.17 -6.80 -17.08
CA GLY A 29 0.87 -7.82 -16.89
C GLY A 29 2.26 -7.20 -16.75
N ARG A 30 2.96 -7.57 -15.68
CA ARG A 30 4.29 -7.09 -15.25
C ARG A 30 4.30 -5.67 -14.67
N GLU A 31 3.17 -5.22 -14.13
CA GLU A 31 3.06 -3.97 -13.39
C GLU A 31 2.97 -4.24 -11.88
N THR A 32 3.57 -3.34 -11.09
CA THR A 32 3.33 -3.22 -9.65
C THR A 32 2.42 -2.03 -9.40
N ARG A 33 1.30 -2.24 -8.72
CA ARG A 33 0.37 -1.20 -8.29
C ARG A 33 0.35 -1.14 -6.75
N SER A 34 0.45 0.06 -6.21
CA SER A 34 0.31 0.29 -4.76
C SER A 34 -1.13 0.60 -4.41
N PHE A 35 -1.70 -0.18 -3.51
CA PHE A 35 -2.99 0.08 -2.90
C PHE A 35 -2.78 0.92 -1.65
N VAL A 36 -3.50 2.04 -1.55
CA VAL A 36 -3.31 3.02 -0.49
C VAL A 36 -4.65 3.39 0.14
N TRP A 37 -4.73 3.36 1.47
CA TRP A 37 -5.91 3.79 2.20
C TRP A 37 -5.53 4.42 3.55
N ALA A 38 -6.39 5.30 4.04
CA ALA A 38 -6.20 5.92 5.35
C ALA A 38 -6.48 4.91 6.48
N LYS A 39 -5.71 5.01 7.55
CA LYS A 39 -5.95 4.41 8.87
C LYS A 39 -6.24 5.55 9.87
N PRO A 40 -7.49 6.09 9.93
CA PRO A 40 -7.78 7.30 10.68
C PRO A 40 -7.53 7.18 12.18
N GLY A 41 -7.78 5.99 12.76
CA GLY A 41 -7.52 5.72 14.18
C GLY A 41 -6.03 5.71 14.56
N GLU A 42 -5.14 5.57 13.58
CA GLU A 42 -3.68 5.58 13.76
C GLU A 42 -3.03 6.86 13.23
N TRP A 43 -3.85 7.79 12.70
CA TRP A 43 -3.38 8.98 12.00
C TRP A 43 -2.27 8.67 10.98
N ALA A 44 -2.56 7.69 10.13
CA ALA A 44 -1.64 7.16 9.15
C ALA A 44 -2.34 6.77 7.84
N PHE A 45 -1.56 6.39 6.83
CA PHE A 45 -2.02 5.65 5.67
C PHE A 45 -1.23 4.34 5.51
N CYS A 46 -1.92 3.33 5.02
CA CYS A 46 -1.37 2.02 4.68
C CYS A 46 -1.02 2.00 3.20
N VAL A 47 0.11 1.38 2.84
CA VAL A 47 0.53 1.13 1.47
C VAL A 47 0.84 -0.34 1.31
N VAL A 48 0.20 -0.98 0.33
CA VAL A 48 0.40 -2.39 0.00
C VAL A 48 0.70 -2.52 -1.49
N PRO A 49 1.94 -2.87 -1.88
CA PRO A 49 2.29 -3.11 -3.27
C PRO A 49 1.82 -4.50 -3.72
N VAL A 50 1.12 -4.55 -4.85
CA VAL A 50 0.71 -5.78 -5.53
C VAL A 50 1.36 -5.81 -6.90
N TYR A 51 2.10 -6.87 -7.19
CA TYR A 51 2.66 -7.13 -8.51
C TYR A 51 1.85 -8.21 -9.21
N ARG A 52 1.50 -7.99 -10.47
CA ARG A 52 0.86 -8.99 -11.31
C ARG A 52 1.76 -9.36 -12.47
N GLY A 53 2.13 -10.63 -12.59
CA GLY A 53 3.03 -11.11 -13.64
C GLY A 53 2.76 -12.56 -14.00
N ASP A 54 2.80 -12.89 -15.29
CA ASP A 54 2.69 -14.26 -15.81
C ASP A 54 1.47 -15.05 -15.27
N GLY A 55 0.33 -14.36 -15.10
CA GLY A 55 -0.93 -14.93 -14.60
C GLY A 55 -0.99 -15.10 -13.08
N LYS A 56 0.04 -14.68 -12.35
CA LYS A 56 0.15 -14.77 -10.90
C LYS A 56 0.08 -13.39 -10.23
N GLN A 57 -0.27 -13.40 -8.96
CA GLN A 57 -0.35 -12.23 -8.10
C GLN A 57 0.66 -12.37 -6.97
N TYR A 58 1.35 -11.29 -6.68
CA TYR A 58 2.37 -11.26 -5.65
C TYR A 58 2.13 -10.06 -4.75
N LEU A 59 2.16 -10.30 -3.45
CA LEU A 59 1.99 -9.29 -2.42
C LEU A 59 3.36 -8.89 -1.90
N GLY A 60 3.68 -7.60 -1.97
CA GLY A 60 4.86 -7.08 -1.29
C GLY A 60 4.55 -6.66 0.14
N LYS A 61 5.58 -6.21 0.85
CA LYS A 61 5.46 -5.83 2.27
C LYS A 61 4.51 -4.64 2.47
N GLU A 62 3.59 -4.77 3.43
CA GLU A 62 2.79 -3.64 3.92
C GLU A 62 3.70 -2.60 4.60
N GLU A 63 3.49 -1.33 4.28
CA GLU A 63 4.12 -0.19 4.95
C GLU A 63 3.05 0.76 5.48
N THR A 64 3.24 1.27 6.70
CA THR A 64 2.36 2.26 7.32
C THR A 64 3.13 3.58 7.48
N PHE A 65 2.51 4.66 7.03
CA PHE A 65 3.07 6.01 7.03
C PHE A 65 2.22 6.93 7.92
N TYR A 66 2.80 7.42 9.00
CA TYR A 66 2.15 8.32 9.94
C TYR A 66 2.20 9.77 9.45
N PHE A 67 1.11 10.51 9.65
CA PHE A 67 1.05 11.93 9.25
C PHE A 67 1.99 12.83 10.07
N GLU A 68 2.35 12.44 11.31
CA GLU A 68 3.22 13.21 12.21
C GLU A 68 4.72 12.87 12.08
N ASN A 69 5.13 12.06 11.12
CA ASN A 69 6.55 11.72 11.02
C ASN A 69 7.37 12.92 10.48
N ASP A 70 8.36 13.37 11.27
CA ASP A 70 9.29 14.50 11.04
C ASP A 70 9.92 14.58 9.64
N GLY A 71 9.89 13.50 8.84
CA GLY A 71 10.43 13.46 7.48
C GLY A 71 9.63 14.20 6.40
N TRP A 72 8.35 14.52 6.64
CA TRP A 72 7.47 15.17 5.65
C TRP A 72 7.09 16.62 5.99
N MET A 73 7.32 17.05 7.23
CA MET A 73 7.13 18.44 7.63
C MET A 73 8.38 19.25 7.28
N GLN A 74 8.32 20.03 6.20
CA GLN A 74 9.12 21.26 6.15
C GLN A 74 8.69 22.11 7.35
N ASN A 75 9.59 22.29 8.31
CA ASN A 75 9.39 23.23 9.41
C ASN A 75 9.22 24.64 8.83
N PHE A 76 7.97 25.08 8.62
CA PHE A 76 7.66 26.46 8.20
C PHE A 76 7.75 27.48 9.36
N PHE A 77 7.99 27.00 10.58
CA PHE A 77 8.15 27.80 11.79
C PHE A 77 9.53 27.56 12.43
N ASP A 78 10.61 27.78 11.68
CA ASP A 78 11.89 28.11 12.34
C ASP A 78 11.78 29.56 12.80
N GLY A 79 11.47 29.77 14.07
CA GLY A 79 11.28 31.07 14.71
C GLY A 79 12.56 31.90 14.84
N THR A 80 13.48 31.87 13.87
CA THR A 80 14.63 32.76 13.79
C THR A 80 14.32 33.96 12.91
N LYS A 81 13.92 35.06 13.56
CA LYS A 81 14.09 36.43 13.09
C LYS A 81 15.28 37.07 13.80
#